data_AF-A0A081ASE2-F1
#
_entry.id   AF-A0A081ASE2-F1
#
_cell.length_a   1.000
_cell.length_b   1.000
_cell.length_c   1.000
_cell.angle_alpha   90.00
_cell.angle_beta   90.00
_cell.angle_gamma   90.00
#
_symmetry.space_group_name_H-M   'P 1'
#
loop_
_entity.id
_entity.type
_entity.pdbx_description
1 polymer ?
#
loop_
_entity_poly.entity_id
_entity_poly.type
_entity_poly.pdbx_seq_one_letter_code
_entity_poly.pdbx_strand_id
1 'polypeptide(L)'
;GDSLARVWEFAVVHEVNDSGSTAVVRGKLYELLCHKWFNMHIQRTLHFRSLCSATLDDVTIPKEMEMVRFAALDKLKLAESWTYYRPTSKSFGALDAFIWDGQSKCYGLQMTLNADHGIKAAPLNKFLKWLKEAGDTYQFYFTFVAPSKIATSYRKQSTTTATGAVSKTPGASAKVDQFVAALDVDGGDK
;
A
#
# COMPACT_ATOMS: atom_id res chain seq x y z
N GLY A 1 20.49 -13.40 -7.60
CA GLY A 1 21.12 -12.14 -8.04
C GLY A 1 20.46 -11.66 -9.33
N ASP A 2 20.84 -12.22 -10.47
CA ASP A 2 20.47 -11.71 -11.80
C ASP A 2 18.98 -11.76 -12.16
N SER A 3 18.25 -12.81 -11.79
CA SER A 3 16.84 -12.94 -12.20
C SER A 3 15.92 -11.90 -11.55
N LEU A 4 16.18 -11.54 -10.28
CA LEU A 4 15.40 -10.54 -9.56
C LEU A 4 15.74 -9.12 -9.99
N ALA A 5 17.01 -8.85 -10.31
CA ALA A 5 17.43 -7.58 -10.89
C ALA A 5 16.74 -7.32 -12.24
N ARG A 6 16.69 -8.34 -13.12
CA ARG A 6 15.98 -8.25 -14.41
C ARG A 6 14.46 -8.10 -14.25
N VAL A 7 13.88 -8.76 -13.24
CA VAL A 7 12.46 -8.63 -12.88
C VAL A 7 12.13 -7.22 -12.38
N TRP A 8 12.99 -6.64 -11.54
CA TRP A 8 12.85 -5.25 -11.09
C TRP A 8 13.01 -4.27 -12.24
N GLU A 9 14.03 -4.45 -13.08
CA GLU A 9 14.30 -3.60 -14.24
C GLU A 9 13.13 -3.60 -15.23
N PHE A 10 12.54 -4.77 -15.48
CA PHE A 10 11.32 -4.89 -16.28
C PHE A 10 10.13 -4.19 -15.62
N ALA A 11 9.93 -4.37 -14.31
CA ALA A 11 8.83 -3.74 -13.58
C ALA A 11 8.93 -2.22 -13.54
N VAL A 12 10.13 -1.67 -13.29
CA VAL A 12 10.33 -0.27 -12.90
C VAL A 12 10.96 0.56 -14.00
N VAL A 13 11.94 0.07 -14.76
CA VAL A 13 12.79 0.90 -15.63
C VAL A 13 12.22 1.10 -17.03
N HIS A 14 11.55 0.09 -17.60
CA HIS A 14 11.05 0.17 -18.98
C HIS A 14 9.79 1.06 -19.08
N GLU A 15 9.93 2.32 -19.46
CA GLU A 15 8.85 3.18 -19.96
C GLU A 15 8.85 3.16 -21.49
N VAL A 16 8.42 2.05 -22.08
CA VAL A 16 8.21 1.97 -23.53
C VAL A 16 6.71 1.96 -23.74
N ASN A 17 6.16 2.92 -24.49
CA ASN A 17 4.78 3.03 -25.01
C ASN A 17 3.93 1.75 -24.85
N ASP A 18 3.53 1.45 -23.62
CA ASP A 18 3.18 0.09 -23.26
C ASP A 18 1.69 -0.08 -23.47
N SER A 19 1.33 -1.03 -24.34
CA SER A 19 -0.05 -1.50 -24.45
C SER A 19 -0.58 -1.93 -23.08
N GLY A 20 -1.90 -1.82 -22.86
CA GLY A 20 -2.50 -2.02 -21.54
C GLY A 20 -2.16 -3.34 -20.83
N SER A 21 -1.83 -4.41 -21.57
CA SER A 21 -1.43 -5.69 -20.98
C SER A 21 -0.07 -5.65 -20.28
N THR A 22 0.93 -4.96 -20.84
CA THR A 22 2.29 -4.93 -20.26
C THR A 22 2.32 -4.11 -18.98
N ALA A 23 1.63 -2.96 -18.95
CA ALA A 23 1.48 -2.14 -17.76
C ALA A 23 0.85 -2.92 -16.59
N VAL A 24 -0.18 -3.74 -16.88
CA VAL A 24 -0.82 -4.60 -15.87
C VAL A 24 0.15 -5.64 -15.31
N VAL A 25 0.97 -6.27 -16.17
CA VAL A 25 1.97 -7.26 -15.72
C VAL A 25 3.02 -6.59 -14.83
N ARG A 26 3.55 -5.43 -15.24
CA ARG A 26 4.54 -4.68 -14.46
C ARG A 26 3.99 -4.25 -13.09
N GLY A 27 2.75 -3.76 -13.04
CA GLY A 27 2.09 -3.42 -11.78
C GLY A 27 1.99 -4.61 -10.83
N LYS A 28 1.56 -5.78 -11.34
CA LYS A 28 1.50 -7.01 -10.53
C LYS A 28 2.88 -7.49 -10.06
N LEU A 29 3.90 -7.33 -10.90
CA LEU A 29 5.26 -7.70 -10.56
C LEU A 29 5.82 -6.80 -9.46
N TYR A 30 5.56 -5.50 -9.54
CA TYR A 30 5.93 -4.54 -8.50
C TYR A 30 5.20 -4.81 -7.18
N GLU A 31 3.88 -5.07 -7.22
CA GLU A 31 3.08 -5.50 -6.06
C GLU A 31 3.72 -6.74 -5.40
N LEU A 32 4.11 -7.74 -6.18
CA LEU A 32 4.77 -8.96 -5.69
C LEU A 32 6.13 -8.67 -5.04
N LEU A 33 6.94 -7.80 -5.65
CA LEU A 33 8.23 -7.41 -5.10
C LEU A 33 8.08 -6.63 -3.78
N CYS A 34 7.11 -5.73 -3.68
CA CYS A 34 6.79 -5.03 -2.44
C CYS A 34 6.36 -5.99 -1.34
N HIS A 35 5.47 -6.95 -1.64
CA HIS A 35 5.09 -7.98 -0.66
C HIS A 35 6.30 -8.81 -0.20
N LYS A 36 7.23 -9.13 -1.11
CA LYS A 36 8.46 -9.83 -0.74
C LYS A 36 9.31 -8.96 0.19
N TRP A 37 9.45 -7.67 -0.10
CA TRP A 37 10.18 -6.72 0.73
C TRP A 37 9.63 -6.66 2.16
N PHE A 38 8.32 -6.56 2.33
CA PHE A 38 7.67 -6.56 3.65
C PHE A 38 7.74 -7.90 4.39
N ASN A 39 7.93 -9.01 3.66
CA ASN A 39 8.03 -10.34 4.23
C ASN A 39 9.49 -10.74 4.53
N MET A 40 10.46 -9.84 4.36
CA MET A 40 11.82 -10.10 4.82
C MET A 40 11.90 -9.79 6.30
N HIS A 41 12.29 -10.78 7.11
CA HIS A 41 12.54 -10.63 8.55
C HIS A 41 13.85 -9.88 8.80
N ILE A 42 13.87 -8.62 8.37
CA ILE A 42 14.98 -7.68 8.45
C ILE A 42 14.36 -6.35 8.89
N GLN A 43 14.98 -5.68 9.85
CA GLN A 43 14.55 -4.35 10.27
C GLN A 43 14.80 -3.37 9.12
N ARG A 44 13.76 -2.60 8.74
CA ARG A 44 13.83 -1.62 7.66
C ARG A 44 13.00 -0.40 8.00
N THR A 45 13.38 0.76 7.50
CA THR A 45 12.63 1.99 7.70
C THR A 45 11.85 2.34 6.45
N LEU A 46 10.56 2.63 6.61
CA LEU A 46 9.74 3.28 5.60
C LEU A 46 9.82 4.79 5.79
N HIS A 47 10.22 5.48 4.73
CA HIS A 47 10.23 6.93 4.69
C HIS A 47 8.93 7.46 4.08
N PHE A 48 8.24 8.34 4.79
CA PHE A 48 6.96 8.89 4.32
C PHE A 48 7.13 10.33 3.86
N ARG A 49 6.51 10.64 2.71
CA ARG A 49 6.26 12.01 2.28
C ARG A 49 4.76 12.27 2.33
N SER A 50 4.37 13.30 3.05
CA SER A 50 2.97 13.71 3.09
C SER A 50 2.48 14.23 1.74
N LEU A 51 1.26 13.86 1.39
CA LEU A 51 0.48 14.40 0.26
C LEU A 51 -0.67 15.29 0.75
N CYS A 52 -0.70 15.60 2.05
CA CYS A 52 -1.73 16.36 2.71
C CYS A 52 -1.11 17.32 3.74
N SER A 53 -1.93 17.94 4.60
CA SER A 53 -1.44 18.83 5.66
C SER A 53 -0.91 18.08 6.88
N ALA A 54 -1.25 16.80 7.04
CA ALA A 54 -0.77 15.99 8.16
C ALA A 54 0.68 15.53 7.93
N THR A 55 1.44 15.41 9.00
CA THR A 55 2.79 14.82 8.97
C THR A 55 2.75 13.42 9.56
N LEU A 56 3.59 12.53 9.04
CA LEU A 56 3.79 11.19 9.56
C LEU A 56 5.29 10.95 9.64
N ASP A 57 5.75 10.55 10.83
CA ASP A 57 7.16 10.19 11.03
C ASP A 57 7.50 8.90 10.29
N ASP A 58 8.77 8.75 9.95
CA ASP A 58 9.30 7.52 9.40
C ASP A 58 9.07 6.35 10.37
N VAL A 59 8.78 5.17 9.80
CA VAL A 59 8.46 3.97 10.59
C VAL A 59 9.53 2.93 10.41
N THR A 60 10.17 2.55 11.51
CA THR A 60 11.06 1.39 11.55
C THR A 60 10.23 0.13 11.79
N ILE A 61 10.13 -0.69 10.75
CA ILE A 61 9.48 -1.99 10.80
C ILE A 61 10.41 -2.96 11.54
N PRO A 62 9.94 -3.63 12.61
CA PRO A 62 10.76 -4.57 13.36
C PRO A 62 11.06 -5.82 12.54
N LYS A 63 12.17 -6.48 12.88
CA LYS A 63 12.64 -7.70 12.22
C LYS A 63 11.63 -8.85 12.38
N GLU A 64 10.95 -8.88 13.52
CA GLU A 64 10.01 -9.91 13.95
C GLU A 64 8.56 -9.65 13.47
N MET A 65 8.34 -8.74 12.52
CA MET A 65 7.00 -8.48 11.99
C MET A 65 6.37 -9.77 11.43
N GLU A 66 5.20 -10.14 11.96
CA GLU A 66 4.46 -11.31 11.53
C GLU A 66 3.75 -11.05 10.19
N MET A 67 3.42 -12.12 9.47
CA MET A 67 2.64 -12.02 8.23
C MET A 67 1.37 -12.86 8.33
N VAL A 68 0.22 -12.21 8.17
CA VAL A 68 -1.09 -12.85 8.19
C VAL A 68 -1.78 -12.65 6.85
N ARG A 69 -2.18 -13.76 6.24
CA ARG A 69 -3.05 -13.73 5.06
C ARG A 69 -4.50 -13.86 5.48
N PHE A 70 -5.38 -13.07 4.88
CA PHE A 70 -6.80 -13.09 5.22
C PHE A 70 -7.69 -13.05 3.97
N ALA A 71 -8.85 -13.72 4.03
CA ALA A 71 -9.80 -13.74 2.93
C ALA A 71 -10.89 -12.66 3.05
N ALA A 72 -11.23 -12.27 4.28
CA ALA A 72 -12.28 -11.30 4.57
C ALA A 72 -12.00 -10.59 5.91
N LEU A 73 -12.42 -9.33 6.02
CA LEU A 73 -12.19 -8.48 7.20
C LEU A 73 -12.98 -8.94 8.43
N ASP A 74 -14.20 -9.41 8.24
CA ASP A 74 -15.10 -9.85 9.31
C ASP A 74 -14.54 -11.03 10.13
N LYS A 75 -13.62 -11.80 9.55
CA LYS A 75 -12.92 -12.90 10.23
C LYS A 75 -11.54 -12.51 10.77
N LEU A 76 -11.09 -11.29 10.49
CA LEU A 76 -9.76 -10.84 10.84
C LEU A 76 -9.74 -10.28 12.26
N LYS A 77 -8.81 -10.79 13.08
CA LYS A 77 -8.48 -10.22 14.39
C LYS A 77 -7.12 -9.55 14.30
N LEU A 78 -7.03 -8.33 14.80
CA LEU A 78 -5.76 -7.62 14.93
C LEU A 78 -4.91 -8.29 16.02
N ALA A 79 -3.65 -8.51 15.72
CA ALA A 79 -2.67 -9.07 16.65
C ALA A 79 -2.22 -7.99 17.65
N GLU A 80 -1.58 -8.42 18.74
CA GLU A 80 -0.97 -7.51 19.72
C GLU A 80 0.47 -7.11 19.32
N SER A 81 0.98 -7.69 18.23
CA SER A 81 2.31 -7.47 17.69
C SER A 81 2.27 -6.78 16.32
N TRP A 82 3.43 -6.28 15.89
CA TRP A 82 3.62 -5.77 14.54
C TRP A 82 3.29 -6.84 13.51
N THR A 83 2.30 -6.57 12.68
CA THR A 83 1.77 -7.56 11.74
C THR A 83 1.49 -6.95 10.38
N TYR A 84 1.98 -7.62 9.34
CA TYR A 84 1.69 -7.36 7.95
C TYR A 84 0.50 -8.21 7.49
N TYR A 85 -0.61 -7.55 7.18
CA TYR A 85 -1.83 -8.20 6.72
C TYR A 85 -1.96 -8.12 5.21
N ARG A 86 -2.03 -9.29 4.57
CA ARG A 86 -2.19 -9.40 3.11
C ARG A 86 -3.52 -10.07 2.74
N PRO A 87 -4.41 -9.42 1.99
CA PRO A 87 -5.61 -10.06 1.47
C PRO A 87 -5.23 -11.18 0.50
N THR A 88 -5.95 -12.32 0.56
CA THR A 88 -5.79 -13.43 -0.40
C THR A 88 -6.57 -13.20 -1.69
N SER A 89 -7.52 -12.26 -1.68
CA SER A 89 -8.38 -11.94 -2.81
C SER A 89 -8.22 -10.47 -3.23
N LYS A 90 -8.11 -10.23 -4.54
CA LYS A 90 -8.10 -8.87 -5.13
C LYS A 90 -9.46 -8.14 -5.00
N SER A 91 -10.48 -8.81 -4.46
CA SER A 91 -11.76 -8.16 -4.13
C SER A 91 -11.62 -7.08 -3.06
N PHE A 92 -10.52 -7.11 -2.29
CA PHE A 92 -10.14 -6.08 -1.34
C PHE A 92 -9.57 -4.83 -2.05
N GLY A 93 -10.34 -4.24 -2.95
CA GLY A 93 -9.86 -3.29 -3.96
C GLY A 93 -9.43 -1.91 -3.46
N ALA A 94 -9.33 -1.70 -2.14
CA ALA A 94 -8.84 -0.44 -1.56
C ALA A 94 -7.34 -0.46 -1.27
N LEU A 95 -6.81 -1.62 -0.87
CA LEU A 95 -5.45 -1.77 -0.35
C LEU A 95 -4.88 -3.11 -0.83
N ASP A 96 -3.59 -3.11 -1.18
CA ASP A 96 -2.88 -4.35 -1.48
C ASP A 96 -2.42 -5.07 -0.21
N ALA A 97 -2.23 -4.32 0.89
CA ALA A 97 -1.94 -4.83 2.23
C ALA A 97 -2.16 -3.72 3.28
N PHE A 98 -2.00 -4.04 4.56
CA PHE A 98 -1.81 -3.04 5.61
C PHE A 98 -0.88 -3.54 6.71
N ILE A 99 -0.24 -2.61 7.42
CA ILE A 99 0.58 -2.89 8.61
C ILE A 99 -0.20 -2.45 9.84
N TRP A 100 -0.19 -3.27 10.87
CA TRP A 100 -0.67 -2.96 12.21
C TRP A 100 0.52 -2.94 13.18
N ASP A 101 0.59 -1.93 14.05
CA ASP A 101 1.71 -1.77 15.01
C ASP A 101 1.52 -2.55 16.34
N GLY A 102 0.40 -3.26 16.50
CA GLY A 102 0.04 -3.95 17.74
C GLY A 102 -0.74 -3.10 18.74
N GLN A 103 -0.90 -1.79 18.49
CA GLN A 103 -1.41 -0.84 19.50
C GLN A 103 -2.51 0.07 18.97
N SER A 104 -2.21 0.91 17.99
CA SER A 104 -3.14 1.97 17.55
C SER A 104 -2.95 2.44 16.12
N LYS A 105 -1.84 2.11 15.44
CA LYS A 105 -1.55 2.65 14.11
C LYS A 105 -1.73 1.58 13.04
N CYS A 106 -2.56 1.90 12.06
CA CYS A 106 -2.78 1.11 10.87
C CYS A 106 -2.29 1.86 9.63
N TYR A 107 -1.32 1.27 8.92
CA TYR A 107 -0.76 1.82 7.68
C TYR A 107 -1.35 1.03 6.51
N GLY A 108 -2.34 1.59 5.83
CA GLY A 108 -2.90 1.02 4.61
C GLY A 108 -1.94 1.21 3.45
N LEU A 109 -1.65 0.14 2.71
CA LEU A 109 -0.68 0.16 1.61
C LEU A 109 -1.39 -0.05 0.27
N GLN A 110 -1.20 0.88 -0.66
CA GLN A 110 -1.57 0.74 -2.06
C GLN A 110 -0.31 0.81 -2.92
N MET A 111 0.07 -0.32 -3.51
CA MET A 111 1.29 -0.47 -4.30
C MET A 111 1.00 -0.06 -5.75
N THR A 112 1.77 0.88 -6.28
CA THR A 112 1.45 1.46 -7.58
C THR A 112 2.69 1.86 -8.37
N LEU A 113 2.61 1.64 -9.69
CA LEU A 113 3.50 2.24 -10.69
C LEU A 113 2.82 3.42 -11.41
N ASN A 114 1.53 3.67 -11.14
CA ASN A 114 0.78 4.74 -11.76
C ASN A 114 0.86 6.01 -10.91
N ALA A 115 1.26 7.12 -11.54
CA ALA A 115 1.27 8.45 -10.93
C ALA A 115 -0.15 8.97 -10.61
N ASP A 116 -1.16 8.46 -11.32
CA ASP A 116 -2.58 8.68 -11.05
C ASP A 116 -3.23 7.33 -10.70
N HIS A 117 -3.49 7.13 -9.41
CA HIS A 117 -4.09 5.91 -8.86
C HIS A 117 -5.22 6.31 -7.90
N GLY A 118 -6.40 6.55 -8.47
CA GLY A 118 -7.59 6.90 -7.70
C GLY A 118 -7.91 5.88 -6.59
N ILE A 119 -8.33 6.40 -5.43
CA ILE A 119 -8.65 5.59 -4.26
C ILE A 119 -10.11 5.14 -4.34
N LYS A 120 -10.34 3.83 -4.46
CA LYS A 120 -11.71 3.30 -4.56
C LYS A 120 -12.48 3.54 -3.24
N ALA A 121 -13.47 4.43 -3.30
CA ALA A 121 -14.16 4.94 -2.10
C ALA A 121 -14.92 3.84 -1.34
N ALA A 122 -15.72 3.02 -2.05
CA ALA A 122 -16.56 1.99 -1.44
C ALA A 122 -15.76 0.93 -0.64
N PRO A 123 -14.73 0.28 -1.22
CA PRO A 123 -13.94 -0.69 -0.46
C PRO A 123 -13.14 -0.02 0.68
N LEU A 124 -12.67 1.23 0.50
CA LEU A 124 -11.93 1.92 1.58
C LEU A 124 -12.87 2.27 2.74
N ASN A 125 -14.07 2.78 2.46
CA ASN A 125 -15.08 3.03 3.49
C ASN A 125 -15.42 1.77 4.28
N LYS A 126 -15.50 0.60 3.61
CA LYS A 126 -15.70 -0.69 4.29
C LYS A 126 -14.54 -1.03 5.23
N PHE A 127 -13.30 -0.80 4.81
CA PHE A 127 -12.12 -0.99 5.66
C PHE A 127 -12.12 -0.04 6.86
N LEU A 128 -12.34 1.25 6.65
CA LEU A 128 -12.36 2.26 7.72
C LEU A 128 -13.44 1.96 8.76
N LYS A 129 -14.62 1.51 8.31
CA LYS A 129 -15.69 1.07 9.21
C LYS A 129 -15.24 -0.12 10.06
N TRP A 130 -14.67 -1.15 9.44
CA TRP A 130 -14.16 -2.33 10.14
C TRP A 130 -13.05 -1.96 11.16
N LEU A 131 -12.10 -1.11 10.77
CA LEU A 131 -11.01 -0.69 11.66
C LEU A 131 -11.56 0.04 12.89
N LYS A 132 -12.55 0.92 12.70
CA LYS A 132 -13.24 1.60 13.80
C LYS A 132 -13.97 0.61 14.72
N GLU A 133 -14.66 -0.38 14.15
CA GLU A 133 -15.33 -1.43 14.92
C GLU A 133 -14.34 -2.31 15.70
N ALA A 134 -13.09 -2.45 15.22
CA ALA A 134 -12.02 -3.12 15.94
C ALA A 134 -11.43 -2.25 17.07
N GLY A 135 -11.43 -0.92 16.93
CA GLY A 135 -11.03 0.02 17.99
C GLY A 135 -11.23 1.48 17.61
N ASP A 136 -11.93 2.23 18.46
CA ASP A 136 -12.32 3.62 18.20
C ASP A 136 -11.14 4.63 18.21
N THR A 137 -10.03 4.28 18.85
CA THR A 137 -8.83 5.14 18.94
C THR A 137 -7.80 4.85 17.85
N TYR A 138 -8.08 3.89 16.97
CA TYR A 138 -7.13 3.47 15.96
C TYR A 138 -6.99 4.52 14.86
N GLN A 139 -5.75 4.82 14.51
CA GLN A 139 -5.38 5.78 13.48
C GLN A 139 -5.09 5.06 12.18
N PHE A 140 -5.56 5.62 11.07
CA PHE A 140 -5.35 5.07 9.75
C PHE A 140 -4.58 6.05 8.87
N TYR A 141 -3.49 5.57 8.28
CA TYR A 141 -2.67 6.30 7.33
C TYR A 141 -2.72 5.58 5.98
N PHE A 142 -3.16 6.28 4.93
CA PHE A 142 -3.20 5.70 3.59
C PHE A 142 -1.91 6.02 2.85
N THR A 143 -1.14 4.99 2.53
CA THR A 143 0.19 5.12 1.96
C THR A 143 0.23 4.49 0.58
N PHE A 144 0.57 5.31 -0.42
CA PHE A 144 1.01 4.83 -1.72
C PHE A 144 2.44 4.31 -1.62
N VAL A 145 2.68 3.07 -1.98
CA VAL A 145 4.03 2.50 -2.10
C VAL A 145 4.40 2.56 -3.57
N ALA A 146 5.39 3.39 -3.91
CA ALA A 146 5.79 3.66 -5.29
C ALA A 146 7.31 3.70 -5.41
N PRO A 147 7.89 3.37 -6.58
CA PRO A 147 9.33 3.51 -6.81
C PRO A 147 9.79 4.95 -6.61
N SER A 148 11.02 5.16 -6.18
CA SER A 148 11.55 6.51 -5.87
C SER A 148 11.43 7.48 -7.05
N LYS A 149 11.57 6.96 -8.28
CA LYS A 149 11.42 7.76 -9.51
C LYS A 149 10.04 8.42 -9.67
N ILE A 150 9.00 7.85 -9.08
CA ILE A 150 7.62 8.35 -9.13
C ILE A 150 7.21 8.98 -7.78
N ALA A 151 7.75 8.48 -6.68
CA ALA A 151 7.41 8.92 -5.33
C ALA A 151 7.73 10.40 -5.06
N THR A 152 8.78 10.95 -5.67
CA THR A 152 9.19 12.36 -5.48
C THR A 152 8.16 13.36 -6.01
N SER A 153 7.52 13.05 -7.14
CA SER A 153 6.54 13.92 -7.80
C SER A 153 5.09 13.48 -7.58
N TYR A 154 4.87 12.40 -6.82
CA TYR A 154 3.53 11.85 -6.53
C TYR A 154 2.61 12.90 -5.91
N ARG A 155 1.35 12.90 -6.33
CA ARG A 155 0.36 13.89 -5.86
C ARG A 155 -0.74 13.19 -5.07
N LYS A 156 -1.45 13.98 -4.26
CA LYS A 156 -2.67 13.54 -3.60
C LYS A 156 -3.65 13.01 -4.64
N GLN A 157 -4.20 11.84 -4.37
CA GLN A 157 -5.12 11.14 -5.26
C GLN A 157 -6.57 11.45 -4.88
N SER A 158 -7.44 11.49 -5.89
CA SER A 158 -8.88 11.63 -5.68
C SER A 158 -9.51 10.29 -5.28
N THR A 159 -10.63 10.36 -4.57
CA THR A 159 -11.46 9.18 -4.32
C THR A 159 -12.34 8.90 -5.54
N THR A 160 -12.39 7.65 -5.95
CA THR A 160 -13.06 7.21 -7.18
C THR A 160 -14.11 6.15 -6.91
N THR A 161 -15.04 6.04 -7.85
CA THR A 161 -16.03 4.95 -7.94
C THR A 161 -15.39 3.68 -8.52
N ALA A 162 -16.15 2.58 -8.57
CA ALA A 162 -15.67 1.33 -9.17
C ALA A 162 -15.30 1.47 -10.66
N THR A 163 -15.90 2.45 -11.37
CA THR A 163 -15.62 2.74 -12.78
C THR A 163 -14.48 3.73 -12.99
N GLY A 164 -13.82 4.18 -11.91
CA GLY A 164 -12.70 5.13 -11.97
C GLY A 164 -13.10 6.59 -12.00
N ALA A 165 -14.38 6.92 -12.16
CA ALA A 165 -14.85 8.31 -12.06
C ALA A 165 -14.70 8.85 -10.64
N VAL A 166 -14.38 10.14 -10.48
CA VAL A 166 -14.33 10.82 -9.18
C VAL A 166 -15.66 10.63 -8.43
N SER A 167 -15.58 10.19 -7.18
CA SER A 167 -16.76 9.92 -6.37
C SER A 167 -17.42 11.21 -5.91
N LYS A 168 -18.72 11.38 -6.17
CA LYS A 168 -19.53 12.48 -5.64
C LYS A 168 -19.92 12.26 -4.17
N THR A 169 -19.89 11.01 -3.71
CA THR A 169 -20.25 10.61 -2.34
C THR A 169 -19.13 9.76 -1.74
N PRO A 170 -17.95 10.33 -1.51
CA PRO A 170 -16.77 9.56 -1.08
C PRO A 170 -16.84 9.10 0.39
N GLY A 171 -17.70 9.68 1.22
CA GLY A 171 -17.86 9.26 2.62
C GLY A 171 -16.59 9.52 3.44
N ALA A 172 -16.26 8.59 4.35
CA ALA A 172 -15.09 8.71 5.22
C ALA A 172 -13.76 8.74 4.43
N SER A 173 -13.70 8.05 3.28
CA SER A 173 -12.51 7.98 2.44
C SER A 173 -12.01 9.33 1.93
N ALA A 174 -12.86 10.36 1.85
CA ALA A 174 -12.43 11.71 1.46
C ALA A 174 -11.54 12.42 2.49
N LYS A 175 -11.60 11.99 3.76
CA LYS A 175 -10.92 12.64 4.88
C LYS A 175 -9.62 11.94 5.27
N VAL A 176 -9.28 10.86 4.58
CA VAL A 176 -8.08 10.09 4.88
C VAL A 176 -6.85 10.90 4.48
N ASP A 177 -5.91 11.00 5.42
CA ASP A 177 -4.59 11.55 5.16
C ASP A 177 -3.81 10.59 4.26
N GLN A 178 -3.17 11.18 3.25
CA GLN A 178 -2.48 10.43 2.20
C GLN A 178 -0.99 10.70 2.27
N PHE A 179 -0.22 9.63 2.13
CA PHE A 179 1.22 9.62 2.15
C PHE A 179 1.75 8.83 0.96
N VAL A 180 3.00 9.07 0.59
CA VAL A 180 3.75 8.21 -0.33
C VAL A 180 5.02 7.73 0.36
N ALA A 181 5.30 6.44 0.24
CA ALA A 181 6.56 5.83 0.63
C ALA A 181 7.32 5.40 -0.62
N ALA A 182 8.55 5.89 -0.74
CA ALA A 182 9.45 5.50 -1.82
C ALA A 182 9.99 4.10 -1.53
N LEU A 183 9.77 3.16 -2.45
CA LEU A 183 10.24 1.79 -2.32
C LEU A 183 10.80 1.27 -3.64
N ASP A 184 12.12 1.33 -3.75
CA ASP A 184 12.86 0.62 -4.78
C ASP A 184 13.11 -0.80 -4.27
N VAL A 185 12.53 -1.77 -4.97
CA VAL A 185 12.58 -3.19 -4.62
C VAL A 185 13.64 -3.88 -5.48
N ASP A 186 14.88 -3.45 -5.33
CA ASP A 186 16.03 -4.06 -5.97
C ASP A 186 16.25 -5.49 -5.45
N GLY A 187 16.49 -6.41 -6.39
CA GLY A 187 16.55 -7.85 -6.16
C GLY A 187 17.75 -8.36 -5.36
N GLY A 188 18.53 -7.46 -4.76
CA GLY A 188 19.72 -7.78 -4.00
C GLY A 188 19.82 -6.83 -2.81
N ASP A 189 19.62 -7.38 -1.62
CA ASP A 189 20.23 -6.79 -0.44
C ASP A 189 21.76 -6.86 -0.68
N LYS A 190 22.43 -5.71 -0.63
CA LYS A 190 23.89 -5.67 -0.41
C LYS A 190 24.17 -5.86 1.07
#